data_AF-A0A838UPM8-F1
#
_entry.id   AF-A0A838UPM8-F1
#
_cell.length_a   1.000
_cell.length_b   1.000
_cell.length_c   1.000
_cell.angle_alpha   90.00
_cell.angle_beta   90.00
_cell.angle_gamma   90.00
#
_symmetry.space_group_name_H-M   'P 1'
#
loop_
_entity.id
_entity.type
_entity.pdbx_description
1 polymer ?
#
loop_
_entity_poly.entity_id
_entity_poly.type
_entity_poly.pdbx_seq_one_letter_code
_entity_poly.pdbx_strand_id
1 'polypeptide(L)'
;MPTDALEVVMAALAASPKYVDVAPDLVRRLAVGEIAKRRTAKEATKATKEKLHQIGGAFLSPSLPYARWLADLRAAPDAVAQRAVCTAIMANHTSMRERLPFLTDFYAAIFADLPPIHSVLDVACGLHPLAALWMPLAPGAAYHASDIYGSMMGFLGEALGVLGIAGQTTWADASVTPPRTAVDLAFVLKALPTLEQLDRDAGRRLLLRIDARYLVVSFPRQSLGGRQKGMSAFYEAHFQELIVDQPWDVRRLTFPTELVFIIAKR
;
A
#
# COMPACT_ATOMS: atom_id res chain seq x y z
N MET A 1 -33.79 -12.43 -4.39
CA MET A 1 -33.10 -13.16 -3.30
C MET A 1 -31.64 -12.70 -3.14
N PRO A 2 -30.75 -12.64 -4.17
CA PRO A 2 -29.38 -12.13 -4.00
C PRO A 2 -29.29 -10.59 -3.86
N THR A 3 -30.18 -9.85 -4.53
CA THR A 3 -30.18 -8.37 -4.58
C THR A 3 -30.46 -7.75 -3.21
N ASP A 4 -31.51 -8.20 -2.51
CA ASP A 4 -31.86 -7.71 -1.17
C ASP A 4 -30.73 -7.93 -0.15
N ALA A 5 -30.07 -9.09 -0.17
CA ALA A 5 -28.98 -9.37 0.76
C ALA A 5 -27.75 -8.47 0.51
N LEU A 6 -27.44 -8.19 -0.76
CA LEU A 6 -26.33 -7.30 -1.11
C LEU A 6 -26.63 -5.86 -0.70
N GLU A 7 -27.83 -5.36 -0.93
CA GLU A 7 -28.24 -4.02 -0.50
C GLU A 7 -28.14 -3.85 1.02
N VAL A 8 -28.61 -4.84 1.79
CA VAL A 8 -28.50 -4.84 3.26
C VAL A 8 -27.04 -4.77 3.72
N VAL A 9 -26.16 -5.60 3.13
CA VAL A 9 -24.73 -5.62 3.50
C VAL A 9 -24.05 -4.29 3.13
N MET A 10 -24.30 -3.77 1.92
CA MET A 10 -23.72 -2.51 1.45
C MET A 10 -24.17 -1.32 2.29
N ALA A 11 -25.46 -1.23 2.63
CA ALA A 11 -25.99 -0.19 3.51
C ALA A 11 -25.34 -0.24 4.91
N ALA A 12 -25.17 -1.45 5.48
CA ALA A 12 -24.53 -1.64 6.78
C ALA A 12 -23.02 -1.34 6.81
N LEU A 13 -22.36 -1.37 5.64
CA LEU A 13 -20.95 -1.01 5.48
C LEU A 13 -20.80 0.50 5.23
N ALA A 14 -21.66 1.10 4.40
CA ALA A 14 -21.70 2.54 4.17
C ALA A 14 -22.03 3.34 5.44
N ALA A 15 -22.90 2.81 6.31
CA ALA A 15 -23.21 3.42 7.60
C ALA A 15 -22.10 3.26 8.65
N SER A 16 -21.02 2.52 8.35
CA SER A 16 -19.91 2.30 9.27
C SER A 16 -18.78 3.29 8.99
N PRO A 17 -18.47 4.22 9.90
CA PRO A 17 -17.39 5.21 9.69
C PRO A 17 -16.02 4.58 9.37
N LYS A 18 -15.81 3.33 9.82
CA LYS A 18 -14.56 2.58 9.58
C LYS A 18 -14.40 2.07 8.14
N TYR A 19 -15.50 1.86 7.42
CA TYR A 19 -15.49 1.19 6.11
C TYR A 19 -16.08 2.03 4.98
N VAL A 20 -16.72 3.16 5.29
CA VAL A 20 -17.31 4.09 4.31
C VAL A 20 -16.27 4.57 3.27
N ASP A 21 -15.02 4.70 3.68
CA ASP A 21 -13.91 5.15 2.82
C ASP A 21 -13.20 4.04 2.05
N VAL A 22 -13.61 2.77 2.19
CA VAL A 22 -12.97 1.67 1.46
C VAL A 22 -13.50 1.59 0.02
N ALA A 23 -12.63 1.27 -0.93
CA ALA A 23 -12.92 1.14 -2.36
C ALA A 23 -14.25 0.39 -2.60
N PRO A 24 -15.27 1.01 -3.24
CA PRO A 24 -16.61 0.44 -3.29
C PRO A 24 -16.65 -0.89 -4.02
N ASP A 25 -15.79 -1.05 -5.02
CA ASP A 25 -15.65 -2.30 -5.78
C ASP A 25 -15.09 -3.45 -4.92
N LEU A 26 -14.12 -3.16 -4.04
CA LEU A 26 -13.61 -4.12 -3.07
C LEU A 26 -14.71 -4.52 -2.08
N VAL A 27 -15.41 -3.54 -1.52
CA VAL A 27 -16.52 -3.76 -0.57
C VAL A 27 -17.59 -4.64 -1.21
N ARG A 28 -18.03 -4.30 -2.43
CA ARG A 28 -19.02 -5.07 -3.19
C ARG A 28 -18.54 -6.50 -3.45
N ARG A 29 -17.31 -6.67 -3.92
CA ARG A 29 -16.74 -7.99 -4.25
C ARG A 29 -16.67 -8.89 -3.02
N LEU A 30 -16.21 -8.36 -1.88
CA LEU A 30 -16.18 -9.08 -0.62
C LEU A 30 -17.59 -9.45 -0.13
N ALA A 31 -18.53 -8.51 -0.20
CA ALA A 31 -19.91 -8.75 0.19
C ALA A 31 -20.54 -9.87 -0.63
N VAL A 32 -20.40 -9.84 -1.98
CA VAL A 32 -20.88 -10.91 -2.86
C VAL A 32 -20.25 -12.26 -2.50
N GLY A 33 -18.94 -12.28 -2.28
CA GLY A 33 -18.22 -13.50 -1.91
C GLY A 33 -18.65 -14.09 -0.56
N GLU A 34 -19.00 -13.26 0.41
CA GLU A 34 -19.48 -13.72 1.73
C GLU A 34 -20.97 -14.08 1.71
N ILE A 35 -21.81 -13.39 0.94
CA ILE A 35 -23.23 -13.76 0.76
C ILE A 35 -23.36 -15.18 0.22
N ALA A 36 -22.49 -15.57 -0.73
CA ALA A 36 -22.47 -16.93 -1.27
C ALA A 36 -22.08 -18.03 -0.24
N LYS A 37 -21.45 -17.66 0.89
CA LYS A 37 -20.89 -18.59 1.88
C LYS A 37 -21.63 -18.60 3.22
N ARG A 38 -22.61 -17.72 3.40
CA ARG A 38 -23.26 -17.49 4.70
C ARG A 38 -24.76 -17.70 4.60
N ARG A 39 -25.40 -17.97 5.73
CA ARG A 39 -26.84 -18.26 5.77
C ARG A 39 -27.68 -16.99 5.83
N THR A 40 -27.12 -15.90 6.35
CA THR A 40 -27.84 -14.63 6.56
C THR A 40 -27.03 -13.41 6.13
N ALA A 41 -27.72 -12.32 5.77
CA ALA A 41 -27.08 -11.04 5.46
C ALA A 41 -26.29 -10.47 6.65
N LYS A 42 -26.72 -10.75 7.89
CA LYS A 42 -26.03 -10.35 9.12
C LYS A 42 -24.68 -11.06 9.26
N GLU A 43 -24.63 -12.37 9.01
CA GLU A 43 -23.39 -13.14 8.99
C GLU A 43 -22.45 -12.66 7.88
N ALA A 44 -22.97 -12.44 6.67
CA ALA A 44 -22.18 -11.92 5.54
C ALA A 44 -21.61 -10.53 5.85
N THR A 45 -22.40 -9.64 6.48
CA THR A 45 -21.94 -8.32 6.93
C THR A 45 -20.79 -8.44 7.92
N LYS A 46 -20.92 -9.30 8.94
CA LYS A 46 -19.87 -9.51 9.95
C LYS A 46 -18.58 -10.02 9.31
N ALA A 47 -18.68 -11.06 8.48
CA ALA A 47 -17.52 -11.65 7.81
C ALA A 47 -16.84 -10.65 6.84
N THR A 48 -17.63 -9.82 6.15
CA THR A 48 -17.10 -8.76 5.27
C THR A 48 -16.32 -7.72 6.08
N LYS A 49 -16.87 -7.27 7.23
CA LYS A 49 -16.17 -6.33 8.14
C LYS A 49 -14.87 -6.92 8.70
N GLU A 50 -14.87 -8.20 9.08
CA GLU A 50 -13.67 -8.90 9.56
C GLU A 50 -12.57 -8.93 8.50
N LYS A 51 -12.91 -9.26 7.25
CA LYS A 51 -11.96 -9.23 6.13
C LYS A 51 -11.42 -7.82 5.85
N LEU A 52 -12.28 -6.81 5.78
CA LEU A 52 -11.88 -5.41 5.60
C LEU A 52 -10.94 -4.93 6.71
N HIS A 53 -11.17 -5.38 7.95
CA HIS A 53 -10.29 -5.05 9.06
C HIS A 53 -8.90 -5.69 8.91
N GLN A 54 -8.84 -6.96 8.49
CA GLN A 54 -7.59 -7.70 8.34
C GLN A 54 -6.69 -7.14 7.23
N ILE A 55 -7.26 -6.73 6.10
CA ILE A 55 -6.49 -6.32 4.91
C ILE A 55 -5.99 -4.86 4.95
N GLY A 56 -6.64 -3.99 5.73
CA GLY A 56 -6.31 -2.56 5.75
C GLY A 56 -6.54 -1.91 7.11
N GLY A 57 -7.69 -2.20 7.74
CA GLY A 57 -8.09 -1.49 8.96
C GLY A 57 -7.21 -1.76 10.19
N ALA A 58 -6.29 -2.73 10.13
CA ALA A 58 -5.31 -3.01 11.18
C ALA A 58 -4.09 -2.08 11.13
N PHE A 59 -3.85 -1.39 10.01
CA PHE A 59 -2.66 -0.58 9.81
C PHE A 59 -2.84 0.90 10.18
N LEU A 60 -4.09 1.37 10.25
CA LEU A 60 -4.45 2.77 10.46
C LEU A 60 -4.83 3.06 11.92
N SER A 61 -4.46 4.24 12.41
CA SER A 61 -5.03 4.80 13.65
C SER A 61 -6.54 5.03 13.51
N PRO A 62 -7.33 4.93 14.60
CA PRO A 62 -8.79 5.05 14.57
C PRO A 62 -9.33 6.40 14.06
N SER A 63 -8.53 7.46 14.14
CA SER A 63 -8.85 8.81 13.68
C SER A 63 -7.65 9.41 12.99
N LEU A 64 -7.84 9.87 11.76
CA LEU A 64 -6.80 10.46 10.92
C LEU A 64 -7.21 11.89 10.58
N PRO A 65 -6.62 12.91 11.23
CA PRO A 65 -7.02 14.30 11.07
C PRO A 65 -6.41 14.91 9.78
N TYR A 66 -6.80 14.40 8.61
CA TYR A 66 -6.21 14.78 7.31
C TYR A 66 -6.19 16.30 7.06
N ALA A 67 -7.28 17.00 7.38
CA ALA A 67 -7.36 18.45 7.23
C ALA A 67 -6.32 19.20 8.09
N ARG A 68 -6.08 18.72 9.31
CA ARG A 68 -5.07 19.29 10.20
C ARG A 68 -3.67 19.00 9.66
N TRP A 69 -3.39 17.76 9.26
CA TRP A 69 -2.10 17.39 8.68
C TRP A 69 -1.75 18.19 7.43
N LEU A 70 -2.75 18.48 6.60
CA LEU A 70 -2.55 19.31 5.43
C LEU A 70 -2.29 20.77 5.79
N ALA A 71 -2.97 21.30 6.81
CA ALA A 71 -2.67 22.63 7.33
C ALA A 71 -1.24 22.72 7.90
N ASP A 72 -0.82 21.71 8.67
CA ASP A 72 0.53 21.60 9.22
C ASP A 72 1.59 21.54 8.09
N LEU A 73 1.32 20.80 7.01
CA LEU A 73 2.21 20.74 5.83
C LEU A 73 2.30 22.08 5.09
N ARG A 74 1.17 22.79 4.92
CA ARG A 74 1.13 24.12 4.28
C ARG A 74 1.84 25.19 5.11
N ALA A 75 1.84 25.04 6.43
CA ALA A 75 2.50 25.96 7.36
C ALA A 75 4.02 25.71 7.49
N ALA A 76 4.52 24.58 7.01
CA ALA A 76 5.94 24.24 7.06
C ALA A 76 6.75 25.16 6.10
N PRO A 77 7.70 25.96 6.61
CA PRO A 77 8.35 27.01 5.81
C PRO A 77 9.39 26.51 4.80
N ASP A 78 9.92 25.30 5.01
CA ASP A 78 11.01 24.74 4.22
C ASP A 78 10.95 23.21 4.16
N ALA A 79 11.84 22.62 3.36
CA ALA A 79 11.94 21.17 3.18
C ALA A 79 12.27 20.42 4.49
N VAL A 80 12.96 21.03 5.44
CA VAL A 80 13.30 20.40 6.73
C VAL A 80 12.05 20.28 7.59
N ALA A 81 11.28 21.37 7.71
CA ALA A 81 10.01 21.39 8.40
C ALA A 81 8.99 20.46 7.73
N GLN A 82 8.93 20.44 6.38
CA GLN A 82 8.07 19.52 5.63
C GLN A 82 8.41 18.06 5.96
N ARG A 83 9.70 17.67 5.95
CA ARG A 83 10.14 16.33 6.35
C ARG A 83 9.74 16.00 7.80
N ALA A 84 9.85 16.95 8.73
CA ALA A 84 9.43 16.75 10.11
C ALA A 84 7.92 16.47 10.22
N VAL A 85 7.09 17.26 9.52
CA VAL A 85 5.63 17.06 9.47
C VAL A 85 5.28 15.73 8.80
N CYS A 86 5.88 15.40 7.64
CA CYS A 86 5.71 14.12 6.97
C CYS A 86 6.06 12.94 7.88
N THR A 87 7.16 13.03 8.64
CA THR A 87 7.57 12.00 9.61
C THR A 87 6.51 11.78 10.67
N ALA A 88 5.97 12.86 11.25
CA ALA A 88 4.91 12.78 12.25
C ALA A 88 3.62 12.17 11.69
N ILE A 89 3.25 12.51 10.46
CA ILE A 89 2.08 11.95 9.78
C ILE A 89 2.27 10.45 9.52
N MET A 90 3.39 10.07 8.90
CA MET A 90 3.73 8.68 8.57
C MET A 90 3.71 7.77 9.80
N ALA A 91 4.02 8.27 11.00
CA ALA A 91 3.95 7.50 12.24
C ALA A 91 2.53 6.99 12.61
N ASN A 92 1.49 7.50 11.95
CA ASN A 92 0.09 7.07 12.12
C ASN A 92 -0.30 5.86 11.26
N HIS A 93 0.63 5.35 10.46
CA HIS A 93 0.45 4.14 9.68
C HIS A 93 1.48 3.09 10.12
N THR A 94 1.03 1.91 10.56
CA THR A 94 1.90 0.92 11.20
C THR A 94 3.10 0.51 10.33
N SER A 95 2.87 0.20 9.05
CA SER A 95 3.95 -0.15 8.10
C SER A 95 5.01 0.95 7.96
N MET A 96 4.59 2.23 8.02
CA MET A 96 5.49 3.37 7.89
C MET A 96 6.21 3.66 9.21
N ARG A 97 5.50 3.62 10.34
CA ARG A 97 6.07 3.76 11.68
C ARG A 97 7.19 2.76 11.94
N GLU A 98 7.03 1.51 11.49
CA GLU A 98 8.07 0.48 11.57
C GLU A 98 9.31 0.81 10.74
N ARG A 99 9.17 1.59 9.65
CA ARG A 99 10.25 1.95 8.72
C ARG A 99 10.95 3.25 9.10
N LEU A 100 10.27 4.18 9.78
CA LEU A 100 10.80 5.50 10.17
C LEU A 100 12.23 5.45 10.77
N PRO A 101 12.58 4.52 11.69
CA PRO A 101 13.91 4.51 12.30
C PRO A 101 15.08 4.30 11.34
N PHE A 102 14.83 3.75 10.15
CA PHE A 102 15.85 3.47 9.14
C PHE A 102 15.45 4.00 7.75
N LEU A 103 14.54 4.98 7.68
CA LEU A 103 13.95 5.46 6.42
C LEU A 103 15.00 6.05 5.45
N THR A 104 15.99 6.77 5.96
CA THR A 104 17.08 7.34 5.15
C THR A 104 17.94 6.24 4.55
N ASP A 105 18.40 5.29 5.37
CA ASP A 105 19.22 4.16 4.93
C ASP A 105 18.45 3.24 3.98
N PHE A 106 17.14 3.10 4.19
CA PHE A 106 16.23 2.33 3.34
C PHE A 106 16.29 2.82 1.89
N TYR A 107 16.06 4.11 1.65
CA TYR A 107 16.10 4.64 0.29
C TYR A 107 17.51 4.78 -0.25
N ALA A 108 18.50 5.12 0.58
CA ALA A 108 19.89 5.14 0.13
C ALA A 108 20.31 3.78 -0.44
N ALA A 109 20.01 2.67 0.24
CA ALA A 109 20.35 1.33 -0.22
C ALA A 109 19.52 0.86 -1.43
N ILE A 110 18.23 1.24 -1.49
CA ILE A 110 17.37 0.91 -2.64
C ILE A 110 17.87 1.59 -3.92
N PHE A 111 18.14 2.89 -3.84
CA PHE A 111 18.49 3.70 -5.00
C PHE A 111 19.98 3.65 -5.38
N ALA A 112 20.85 3.06 -4.54
CA ALA A 112 22.30 3.01 -4.78
C ALA A 112 22.69 2.52 -6.18
N ASP A 113 21.98 1.51 -6.70
CA ASP A 113 22.28 0.87 -7.98
C ASP A 113 21.18 1.10 -9.03
N LEU A 114 20.22 1.98 -8.75
CA LEU A 114 19.15 2.31 -9.70
C LEU A 114 19.58 3.49 -10.59
N PRO A 115 19.18 3.51 -11.87
CA PRO A 115 19.33 4.70 -12.70
C PRO A 115 18.44 5.83 -12.17
N PRO A 116 18.60 7.07 -12.67
CA PRO A 116 17.67 8.15 -12.34
C PRO A 116 16.21 7.76 -12.62
N ILE A 117 15.38 7.82 -11.58
CA ILE A 117 13.96 7.43 -11.63
C ILE A 117 13.11 8.68 -11.90
N HIS A 118 12.41 8.69 -13.03
CA HIS A 118 11.55 9.81 -13.48
C HIS A 118 10.06 9.52 -13.27
N SER A 119 9.70 8.29 -12.92
CA SER A 119 8.32 7.92 -12.67
C SER A 119 8.23 6.78 -11.66
N VAL A 120 7.31 6.93 -10.70
CA VAL A 120 7.06 5.98 -9.62
C VAL A 120 5.61 5.52 -9.65
N LEU A 121 5.39 4.23 -9.47
CA LEU A 121 4.10 3.67 -9.08
C LEU A 121 4.17 3.11 -7.65
N ASP A 122 3.26 3.49 -6.78
CA ASP A 122 3.19 3.03 -5.39
C ASP A 122 1.86 2.32 -5.14
N VAL A 123 1.92 1.00 -4.98
CA VAL A 123 0.74 0.13 -4.90
C VAL A 123 0.44 -0.26 -3.45
N ALA A 124 -0.81 -0.08 -3.04
CA ALA A 124 -1.21 -0.18 -1.63
C ALA A 124 -0.34 0.71 -0.75
N CYS A 125 -0.26 1.98 -1.16
CA CYS A 125 0.77 2.91 -0.71
C CYS A 125 0.67 3.27 0.77
N GLY A 126 -0.49 3.16 1.43
CA GLY A 126 -0.68 3.71 2.77
C GLY A 126 -0.28 5.19 2.80
N LEU A 127 0.51 5.59 3.80
CA LEU A 127 1.12 6.94 3.89
C LEU A 127 2.53 7.03 3.27
N HIS A 128 2.98 6.02 2.53
CA HIS A 128 4.31 5.96 1.91
C HIS A 128 4.63 7.09 0.93
N PRO A 129 3.68 7.70 0.17
CA PRO A 129 4.02 8.78 -0.74
C PRO A 129 4.64 10.01 -0.06
N LEU A 130 4.39 10.23 1.23
CA LEU A 130 5.05 11.29 2.01
C LEU A 130 6.56 11.05 2.18
N ALA A 131 7.02 9.81 2.03
CA ALA A 131 8.42 9.44 2.08
C ALA A 131 9.18 9.79 0.79
N ALA A 132 8.50 10.28 -0.26
CA ALA A 132 9.13 10.74 -1.49
C ALA A 132 10.21 11.81 -1.25
N LEU A 133 10.09 12.61 -0.18
CA LEU A 133 11.13 13.58 0.20
C LEU A 133 12.48 12.94 0.55
N TRP A 134 12.54 11.64 0.83
CA TRP A 134 13.77 10.88 1.12
C TRP A 134 14.28 10.10 -0.10
N MET A 135 13.55 10.09 -1.20
CA MET A 135 13.92 9.37 -2.42
C MET A 135 14.73 10.31 -3.33
N PRO A 136 15.88 9.88 -3.89
CA PRO A 136 16.64 10.66 -4.86
C PRO A 136 16.00 10.58 -6.26
N LEU A 137 14.74 11.00 -6.37
CA LEU A 137 14.01 11.00 -7.64
C LEU A 137 14.56 12.08 -8.58
N ALA A 138 14.47 11.85 -9.88
CA ALA A 138 14.85 12.84 -10.87
C ALA A 138 13.96 14.10 -10.76
N PRO A 139 14.48 15.29 -11.11
CA PRO A 139 13.67 16.51 -11.13
C PRO A 139 12.41 16.34 -11.98
N GLY A 140 11.25 16.72 -11.44
CA GLY A 140 9.97 16.60 -12.13
C GLY A 140 9.43 15.16 -12.22
N ALA A 141 9.97 14.21 -11.46
CA ALA A 141 9.48 12.84 -11.48
C ALA A 141 7.98 12.75 -11.15
N ALA A 142 7.26 11.96 -11.93
CA ALA A 142 5.85 11.68 -11.70
C ALA A 142 5.67 10.63 -10.59
N TYR A 143 4.70 10.83 -9.70
CA TYR A 143 4.43 9.92 -8.59
C TYR A 143 2.99 9.45 -8.62
N HIS A 144 2.75 8.21 -9.04
CA HIS A 144 1.45 7.59 -9.07
C HIS A 144 1.28 6.74 -7.81
N ALA A 145 0.27 7.03 -6.98
CA ALA A 145 0.00 6.27 -5.76
C ALA A 145 -1.41 5.69 -5.79
N SER A 146 -1.59 4.50 -5.24
CA SER A 146 -2.91 3.87 -5.13
C SER A 146 -3.09 3.12 -3.81
N ASP A 147 -4.30 3.24 -3.26
CA ASP A 147 -4.72 2.51 -2.06
C ASP A 147 -6.25 2.37 -2.06
N ILE A 148 -6.76 1.52 -1.17
CA ILE A 148 -8.18 1.22 -1.03
C ILE A 148 -8.93 2.28 -0.20
N TYR A 149 -8.27 3.27 0.39
CA TYR A 149 -8.90 4.29 1.24
C TYR A 149 -9.05 5.66 0.55
N GLY A 150 -10.29 6.05 0.22
CA GLY A 150 -10.60 7.25 -0.54
C GLY A 150 -10.11 8.55 0.11
N SER A 151 -10.45 8.79 1.38
CA SER A 151 -10.01 9.99 2.11
C SER A 151 -8.48 10.07 2.24
N MET A 152 -7.79 8.94 2.39
CA MET A 152 -6.33 8.89 2.38
C MET A 152 -5.77 9.31 1.03
N MET A 153 -6.33 8.79 -0.07
CA MET A 153 -5.90 9.15 -1.42
C MET A 153 -6.18 10.62 -1.76
N GLY A 154 -7.30 11.17 -1.28
CA GLY A 154 -7.61 12.60 -1.41
C GLY A 154 -6.58 13.47 -0.67
N PHE A 155 -6.32 13.15 0.60
CA PHE A 155 -5.27 13.80 1.39
C PHE A 155 -3.90 13.73 0.73
N LEU A 156 -3.47 12.56 0.26
CA LEU A 156 -2.17 12.37 -0.38
C LEU A 156 -2.06 13.16 -1.69
N GLY A 157 -3.15 13.29 -2.45
CA GLY A 157 -3.17 14.10 -3.67
C GLY A 157 -2.87 15.56 -3.37
N GLU A 158 -3.52 16.14 -2.35
CA GLU A 158 -3.24 17.51 -1.91
C GLU A 158 -1.85 17.65 -1.29
N ALA A 159 -1.43 16.68 -0.45
CA ALA A 159 -0.14 16.72 0.22
C ALA A 159 1.03 16.66 -0.78
N LEU A 160 0.97 15.81 -1.80
CA LEU A 160 1.99 15.75 -2.86
C LEU A 160 2.12 17.09 -3.58
N GLY A 161 0.99 17.75 -3.87
CA GLY A 161 0.98 19.10 -4.46
C GLY A 161 1.64 20.15 -3.56
N VAL A 162 1.37 20.14 -2.25
CA VAL A 162 2.01 21.03 -1.27
C VAL A 162 3.53 20.79 -1.18
N LEU A 163 3.96 19.54 -1.36
CA LEU A 163 5.37 19.14 -1.36
C LEU A 163 6.07 19.40 -2.71
N GLY A 164 5.37 19.95 -3.71
CA GLY A 164 5.93 20.21 -5.04
C GLY A 164 6.19 18.95 -5.87
N ILE A 165 5.54 17.83 -5.54
CA ILE A 165 5.67 16.55 -6.25
C ILE A 165 4.55 16.44 -7.28
N ALA A 166 4.90 16.04 -8.51
CA ALA A 166 3.94 15.77 -9.58
C ALA A 166 3.16 14.46 -9.30
N GLY A 167 2.24 14.53 -8.33
CA GLY A 167 1.52 13.39 -7.78
C GLY A 167 0.16 13.13 -8.44
N GLN A 168 -0.17 11.86 -8.65
CA GLN A 168 -1.51 11.41 -8.98
C GLN A 168 -1.92 10.27 -8.03
N THR A 169 -3.09 10.40 -7.42
CA THR A 169 -3.61 9.40 -6.49
C THR A 169 -4.82 8.68 -7.10
N THR A 170 -4.89 7.37 -6.91
CA THR A 170 -6.01 6.54 -7.39
C THR A 170 -6.59 5.74 -6.24
N TRP A 171 -7.90 5.84 -6.05
CA TRP A 171 -8.64 5.00 -5.11
C TRP A 171 -8.95 3.65 -5.78
N ALA A 172 -8.17 2.61 -5.47
CA ALA A 172 -8.24 1.35 -6.22
C ALA A 172 -7.88 0.13 -5.38
N ASP A 173 -8.46 -1.01 -5.77
CA ASP A 173 -8.13 -2.34 -5.28
C ASP A 173 -7.12 -3.02 -6.21
N ALA A 174 -5.86 -3.01 -5.79
CA ALA A 174 -4.75 -3.62 -6.52
C ALA A 174 -4.89 -5.15 -6.68
N SER A 175 -5.75 -5.82 -5.91
CA SER A 175 -5.96 -7.26 -6.07
C SER A 175 -6.74 -7.60 -7.33
N VAL A 176 -7.47 -6.67 -7.95
CA VAL A 176 -8.29 -6.98 -9.15
C VAL A 176 -7.62 -6.42 -10.40
N THR A 177 -7.39 -5.12 -10.42
CA THR A 177 -6.87 -4.41 -11.59
C THR A 177 -5.58 -3.71 -11.21
N PRO A 178 -4.42 -4.30 -11.54
CA PRO A 178 -3.15 -3.62 -11.32
C PRO A 178 -3.07 -2.37 -12.20
N PRO A 179 -2.44 -1.28 -11.73
CA PRO A 179 -2.25 -0.08 -12.53
C PRO A 179 -1.48 -0.40 -13.81
N ARG A 180 -1.89 0.19 -14.93
CA ARG A 180 -1.29 -0.02 -16.26
C ARG A 180 -0.30 1.09 -16.66
N THR A 181 -0.02 2.00 -15.75
CA THR A 181 0.89 3.13 -16.01
C THR A 181 2.30 2.58 -16.14
N ALA A 182 2.92 2.80 -17.31
CA ALA A 182 4.33 2.53 -17.53
C ALA A 182 5.18 3.47 -16.68
N VAL A 183 6.05 2.92 -15.83
CA VAL A 183 6.91 3.71 -14.93
C VAL A 183 8.34 3.15 -14.89
N ASP A 184 9.28 3.95 -14.39
CA ASP A 184 10.64 3.48 -14.15
C ASP A 184 10.68 2.52 -12.96
N LEU A 185 10.02 2.87 -11.85
CA LEU A 185 10.05 2.11 -10.61
C LEU A 185 8.65 1.91 -10.03
N ALA A 186 8.32 0.68 -9.60
CA ALA A 186 7.13 0.42 -8.80
C ALA A 186 7.44 -0.12 -7.41
N PHE A 187 6.78 0.42 -6.40
CA PHE A 187 6.79 -0.04 -5.02
C PHE A 187 5.59 -0.95 -4.74
N VAL A 188 5.87 -2.12 -4.17
CA VAL A 188 4.88 -3.07 -3.62
C VAL A 188 5.34 -3.47 -2.22
N LEU A 189 5.18 -2.53 -1.27
CA LEU A 189 5.81 -2.63 0.04
C LEU A 189 4.86 -3.24 1.09
N LYS A 190 5.21 -4.43 1.60
CA LYS A 190 4.41 -5.21 2.56
C LYS A 190 2.96 -5.47 2.11
N ALA A 191 2.69 -5.37 0.80
CA ALA A 191 1.34 -5.46 0.23
C ALA A 191 0.96 -6.88 -0.21
N LEU A 192 1.91 -7.68 -0.73
CA LEU A 192 1.59 -9.01 -1.26
C LEU A 192 0.87 -9.93 -0.26
N PRO A 193 1.32 -10.04 1.02
CA PRO A 193 0.64 -10.92 1.97
C PRO A 193 -0.80 -10.52 2.30
N THR A 194 -1.17 -9.24 2.18
CA THR A 194 -2.55 -8.79 2.42
C THR A 194 -3.41 -8.99 1.18
N LEU A 195 -2.85 -8.78 -0.02
CA LEU A 195 -3.54 -9.07 -1.29
C LEU A 195 -3.84 -10.56 -1.44
N GLU A 196 -2.92 -11.45 -1.04
CA GLU A 196 -3.08 -12.89 -1.15
C GLU A 196 -4.11 -13.49 -0.18
N GLN A 197 -4.48 -12.75 0.88
CA GLN A 197 -5.64 -13.09 1.74
C GLN A 197 -6.97 -12.85 1.03
N LEU A 198 -7.02 -11.94 0.06
CA LEU A 198 -8.21 -11.67 -0.75
C LEU A 198 -8.34 -12.66 -1.89
N ASP A 199 -7.24 -12.90 -2.58
CA ASP A 199 -7.10 -13.82 -3.69
C ASP A 199 -5.66 -14.32 -3.74
N ARG A 200 -5.46 -15.62 -3.58
CA ARG A 200 -4.15 -16.27 -3.53
C ARG A 200 -3.25 -15.94 -4.73
N ASP A 201 -3.84 -15.69 -5.90
CA ASP A 201 -3.10 -15.40 -7.12
C ASP A 201 -2.86 -13.90 -7.34
N ALA A 202 -3.41 -13.04 -6.46
CA ALA A 202 -3.31 -11.58 -6.61
C ALA A 202 -1.85 -11.10 -6.60
N GLY A 203 -1.00 -11.67 -5.74
CA GLY A 203 0.41 -11.28 -5.67
C GLY A 203 1.15 -11.54 -6.97
N ARG A 204 1.09 -12.79 -7.47
CA ARG A 204 1.71 -13.16 -8.76
C ARG A 204 1.16 -12.33 -9.91
N ARG A 205 -0.17 -12.19 -9.98
CA ARG A 205 -0.84 -11.42 -11.04
C ARG A 205 -0.44 -9.95 -11.03
N LEU A 206 -0.31 -9.33 -9.85
CA LEU A 206 0.14 -7.95 -9.69
C LEU A 206 1.57 -7.80 -10.21
N LEU A 207 2.51 -8.61 -9.73
CA LEU A 207 3.92 -8.51 -10.11
C LEU A 207 4.14 -8.67 -11.61
N LEU A 208 3.43 -9.61 -12.25
CA LEU A 208 3.55 -9.85 -13.69
C LEU A 208 2.95 -8.72 -14.54
N ARG A 209 1.89 -8.04 -14.05
CA ARG A 209 1.14 -7.04 -14.83
C ARG A 209 1.60 -5.60 -14.63
N ILE A 210 2.31 -5.28 -13.55
CA ILE A 210 2.89 -3.94 -13.38
C ILE A 210 3.86 -3.68 -14.53
N ASP A 211 3.62 -2.61 -15.27
CA ASP A 211 4.50 -2.14 -16.33
C ASP A 211 5.57 -1.21 -15.75
N ALA A 212 6.62 -1.79 -15.18
CA ALA A 212 7.72 -1.05 -14.58
C ALA A 212 9.07 -1.70 -14.90
N ARG A 213 10.09 -0.88 -15.14
CA ARG A 213 11.46 -1.37 -15.37
C ARG A 213 12.06 -1.99 -14.12
N TYR A 214 11.81 -1.35 -12.97
CA TYR A 214 12.23 -1.82 -11.67
C TYR A 214 11.04 -2.04 -10.76
N LEU A 215 11.11 -3.08 -9.93
CA LEU A 215 10.19 -3.28 -8.80
C LEU A 215 10.96 -3.28 -7.50
N VAL A 216 10.37 -2.70 -6.47
CA VAL A 216 10.80 -2.87 -5.08
C VAL A 216 9.65 -3.53 -4.34
N VAL A 217 9.84 -4.79 -4.00
CA VAL A 217 8.87 -5.63 -3.30
C VAL A 217 9.38 -5.84 -1.88
N SER A 218 8.52 -5.70 -0.88
CA SER A 218 8.93 -5.97 0.50
C SER A 218 7.95 -6.80 1.30
N PHE A 219 8.49 -7.45 2.33
CA PHE A 219 7.75 -8.29 3.27
C PHE A 219 8.08 -7.89 4.71
N PRO A 220 7.11 -7.97 5.64
CA PRO A 220 7.38 -7.79 7.05
C PRO A 220 8.27 -8.93 7.56
N ARG A 221 9.22 -8.62 8.46
CA ARG A 221 10.06 -9.65 9.12
C ARG A 221 9.53 -10.09 10.48
N GLN A 222 8.49 -9.43 10.96
CA GLN A 222 7.83 -9.71 12.24
C GLN A 222 6.33 -9.61 12.03
N SER A 223 5.55 -10.42 12.75
CA SER A 223 4.11 -10.20 12.78
C SER A 223 3.78 -8.86 13.47
N LEU A 224 2.59 -8.32 13.24
CA LEU A 224 2.09 -7.14 13.97
C LEU A 224 2.10 -7.31 15.51
N GLY A 225 2.19 -8.55 16.01
CA GLY A 225 2.34 -8.91 17.42
C GLY A 225 3.76 -9.26 17.86
N GLY A 226 4.80 -8.99 17.05
CA GLY A 226 6.22 -9.12 17.43
C GLY A 226 6.83 -10.52 17.35
N ARG A 227 6.13 -11.53 16.79
CA ARG A 227 6.72 -12.87 16.60
C ARG A 227 7.61 -12.90 15.36
N GLN A 228 8.86 -13.36 15.52
CA GLN A 228 9.90 -13.30 14.47
C GLN A 228 10.26 -14.65 13.83
N LYS A 229 10.12 -15.78 14.53
CA LYS A 229 10.70 -17.07 14.11
C LYS A 229 10.13 -17.53 12.76
N GLY A 230 11.01 -17.70 11.76
CA GLY A 230 10.71 -18.31 10.46
C GLY A 230 10.13 -17.37 9.39
N MET A 231 9.73 -16.14 9.74
CA MET A 231 8.99 -15.26 8.83
C MET A 231 9.81 -14.79 7.63
N SER A 232 11.09 -14.44 7.84
CA SER A 232 11.95 -14.01 6.72
C SER A 232 12.20 -15.14 5.72
N ALA A 233 12.50 -16.35 6.19
CA ALA A 233 12.71 -17.51 5.31
C ALA A 233 11.43 -17.92 4.57
N PHE A 234 10.27 -17.85 5.25
CA PHE A 234 8.97 -18.09 4.63
C PHE A 234 8.70 -17.12 3.48
N TYR A 235 8.82 -15.81 3.72
CA TYR A 235 8.55 -14.82 2.68
C TYR A 235 9.60 -14.79 1.58
N GLU A 236 10.84 -15.17 1.88
CA GLU A 236 11.86 -15.36 0.84
C GLU A 236 11.50 -16.53 -0.08
N ALA A 237 11.16 -17.70 0.47
CA ALA A 237 10.72 -18.85 -0.33
C ALA A 237 9.47 -18.51 -1.14
N HIS A 238 8.47 -17.90 -0.50
CA HIS A 238 7.24 -17.46 -1.15
C HIS A 238 7.51 -16.48 -2.30
N PHE A 239 8.38 -15.49 -2.09
CA PHE A 239 8.74 -14.56 -3.15
C PHE A 239 9.40 -15.27 -4.34
N GLN A 240 10.31 -16.22 -4.09
CA GLN A 240 10.93 -17.00 -5.17
C GLN A 240 9.89 -17.80 -5.97
N GLU A 241 8.88 -18.38 -5.30
CA GLU A 241 7.76 -19.05 -5.98
C GLU A 241 6.97 -18.10 -6.89
N LEU A 242 6.75 -16.85 -6.45
CA LEU A 242 6.01 -15.86 -7.24
C LEU A 242 6.71 -15.50 -8.57
N ILE A 243 8.06 -15.58 -8.60
CA ILE A 243 8.87 -15.14 -9.73
C ILE A 243 9.62 -16.27 -10.44
N VAL A 244 9.39 -17.54 -10.07
CA VAL A 244 10.21 -18.70 -10.51
C VAL A 244 10.42 -18.81 -12.02
N ASP A 245 9.42 -18.43 -12.82
CA ASP A 245 9.46 -18.50 -14.29
C ASP A 245 9.89 -17.18 -14.95
N GLN A 246 10.34 -16.20 -14.17
CA GLN A 246 10.67 -14.87 -14.68
C GLN A 246 12.19 -14.72 -14.85
N PRO A 247 12.67 -14.22 -15.99
CA PRO A 247 14.10 -14.00 -16.22
C PRO A 247 14.60 -12.71 -15.54
N TRP A 248 14.04 -12.34 -14.40
CA TRP A 248 14.31 -11.07 -13.73
C TRP A 248 15.58 -11.14 -12.87
N ASP A 249 16.32 -10.04 -12.85
CA ASP A 249 17.49 -9.91 -11.97
C ASP A 249 17.03 -9.39 -10.61
N VAL A 250 17.38 -10.10 -9.54
CA VAL A 250 16.88 -9.85 -8.18
C VAL A 250 18.05 -9.59 -7.22
N ARG A 251 17.98 -8.45 -6.53
CA ARG A 251 18.86 -8.09 -5.43
C ARG A 251 18.09 -8.05 -4.12
N ARG A 252 18.61 -8.71 -3.08
CA ARG A 252 17.99 -8.78 -1.76
C ARG A 252 18.66 -7.81 -0.80
N LEU A 253 17.85 -7.03 -0.07
CA LEU A 253 18.27 -6.20 1.05
C LEU A 253 17.53 -6.62 2.32
N THR A 254 18.16 -6.43 3.48
CA THR A 254 17.57 -6.78 4.77
C THR A 254 17.67 -5.61 5.73
N PHE A 255 16.53 -5.21 6.28
CA PHE A 255 16.40 -4.17 7.30
C PHE A 255 15.86 -4.78 8.61
N PRO A 256 15.85 -4.03 9.73
CA PRO A 256 15.44 -4.55 11.03
C PRO A 256 14.04 -5.21 11.03
N THR A 257 13.06 -4.62 10.34
CA THR A 257 11.67 -5.08 10.30
C THR A 257 11.19 -5.46 8.90
N GLU A 258 12.03 -5.36 7.88
CA GLU A 258 11.60 -5.45 6.49
C GLU A 258 12.62 -6.20 5.62
N LEU A 259 12.13 -7.17 4.84
CA LEU A 259 12.89 -7.89 3.82
C LEU A 259 12.51 -7.27 2.47
N VAL A 260 13.50 -6.85 1.68
CA VAL A 260 13.27 -6.11 0.44
C VAL A 260 13.93 -6.83 -0.72
N PHE A 261 13.22 -6.92 -1.84
CA PHE A 261 13.70 -7.42 -3.12
C PHE A 261 13.61 -6.30 -4.15
N ILE A 262 14.73 -6.00 -4.79
CA ILE A 262 14.84 -5.03 -5.87
C ILE A 262 15.00 -5.85 -7.15
N ILE A 263 14.10 -5.64 -8.09
CA ILE A 263 13.93 -6.47 -9.27
C ILE A 263 14.15 -5.58 -10.48
N ALA A 264 15.01 -5.98 -11.41
CA ALA A 264 15.06 -5.41 -12.75
C ALA A 264 14.30 -6.35 -13.70
N LYS A 265 13.23 -5.84 -14.32
CA LYS A 265 12.51 -6.57 -15.37
C LYS A 265 13.31 -6.49 -16.66
N ARG A 266 13.45 -7.63 -17.32
CA ARG A 266 14.06 -7.76 -18.65
C ARG A 266 13.02 -7.61 -19.75
#